data_AF-A0A839ZEW5-F1
#
_entry.id   AF-A0A839ZEW5-F1
#
_cell.length_a   1.000
_cell.length_b   1.000
_cell.length_c   1.000
_cell.angle_alpha   90.00
_cell.angle_beta   90.00
_cell.angle_gamma   90.00
#
_symmetry.space_group_name_H-M   'P 1'
#
loop_
_entity.id
_entity.type
_entity.pdbx_description
1 polymer ?
#
loop_
_entity_poly.entity_id
_entity_poly.type
_entity_poly.pdbx_seq_one_letter_code
_entity_poly.pdbx_strand_id
1 'polypeptide(L)'
;MRKLVAGLVAVSVLAPVAAFAGPVCTTEAKDKWLTEEAMKAKISEMGYQKIKTFKVSGSCYEIYGYTKDDKKAEVYFNPVTGAVVKSEID
;
A
#
# COMPACT_ATOMS: atom_id res chain seq x y z
N MET A 1 -18.77 -2.54 59.44
CA MET A 1 -17.92 -1.42 58.96
C MET A 1 -16.63 -1.96 58.35
N ARG A 2 -16.47 -1.88 57.02
CA ARG A 2 -15.19 -1.67 56.29
C ARG A 2 -15.48 -1.83 54.79
N LYS A 3 -15.86 -0.72 54.17
CA LYS A 3 -15.00 0.17 53.37
C LYS A 3 -14.84 -0.37 51.94
N LEU A 4 -15.69 0.17 51.08
CA LEU A 4 -15.60 0.16 49.62
C LEU A 4 -14.17 0.57 49.21
N VAL A 5 -13.52 -0.24 48.38
CA VAL A 5 -12.33 0.17 47.64
C VAL A 5 -12.70 0.18 46.17
N ALA A 6 -12.80 1.40 45.64
CA ALA A 6 -13.01 1.70 44.24
C ALA A 6 -11.85 1.12 43.40
N GLY A 7 -12.16 0.16 42.54
CA GLY A 7 -11.22 -0.40 41.58
C GLY A 7 -11.02 0.56 40.41
N LEU A 8 -9.79 1.05 40.24
CA LEU A 8 -9.32 1.82 39.09
C LEU A 8 -9.67 1.10 37.78
N VAL A 9 -10.53 1.71 36.95
CA VAL A 9 -10.72 1.28 35.56
C VAL A 9 -9.53 1.81 34.76
N ALA A 10 -8.54 0.95 34.52
CA ALA A 10 -7.44 1.25 33.60
C ALA A 10 -8.01 1.24 32.16
N VAL A 11 -8.23 2.42 31.58
CA VAL A 11 -8.61 2.58 30.18
C VAL A 11 -7.34 2.38 29.34
N SER A 12 -7.15 1.18 28.81
CA SER A 12 -6.12 0.90 27.80
C SER A 12 -6.50 1.61 26.50
N VAL A 13 -5.75 2.66 26.17
CA VAL A 13 -5.86 3.35 24.88
C VAL A 13 -5.30 2.43 23.80
N LEU A 14 -6.18 1.64 23.18
CA LEU A 14 -5.86 0.93 21.94
C LEU A 14 -5.85 1.94 20.80
N ALA A 15 -4.67 2.40 20.39
CA ALA A 15 -4.52 3.18 19.18
C ALA A 15 -4.89 2.31 17.97
N PRO A 16 -5.78 2.77 17.06
CA PRO A 16 -6.14 2.00 15.88
C PRO A 16 -4.92 1.90 14.95
N VAL A 17 -4.38 0.68 14.83
CA VAL A 17 -3.48 0.33 13.73
C VAL A 17 -4.32 0.30 12.46
N ALA A 18 -4.06 1.23 11.54
CA ALA A 18 -4.67 1.23 10.21
C ALA A 18 -4.25 -0.06 9.50
N ALA A 19 -5.19 -0.99 9.34
CA ALA A 19 -4.98 -2.22 8.57
C ALA A 19 -5.03 -1.87 7.07
N PHE A 20 -3.87 -1.88 6.42
CA PHE A 20 -3.80 -1.82 4.96
C PHE A 20 -3.92 -3.24 4.40
N ALA A 21 -4.85 -3.48 3.47
CA ALA A 21 -5.08 -4.79 2.87
C ALA A 21 -4.01 -5.21 1.83
N GLY A 22 -2.98 -4.38 1.60
CA GLY A 22 -1.90 -4.64 0.65
C GLY A 22 -0.60 -5.15 1.32
N PRO A 23 0.37 -5.63 0.52
CA PRO A 23 1.67 -6.04 1.03
C PRO A 23 2.46 -4.85 1.61
N VAL A 24 3.54 -5.14 2.34
CA VAL A 24 4.55 -4.14 2.72
C VAL A 24 5.57 -4.03 1.59
N CYS A 25 5.58 -2.91 0.85
CA CYS A 25 6.49 -2.73 -0.28
C CYS A 25 7.81 -2.03 0.08
N THR A 26 7.81 -1.14 1.08
CA THR A 26 9.02 -0.49 1.60
C THR A 26 8.85 -0.07 3.07
N THR A 27 9.97 0.17 3.75
CA THR A 27 10.05 0.85 5.05
C THR A 27 10.64 2.26 4.93
N GLU A 28 11.09 2.64 3.73
CA GLU A 28 11.70 3.94 3.45
C GLU A 28 10.68 5.08 3.52
N ALA A 29 11.16 6.25 3.95
CA ALA A 29 10.36 7.46 4.04
C ALA A 29 9.88 7.95 2.66
N LYS A 30 8.73 8.64 2.63
CA LYS A 30 8.07 9.08 1.38
C LYS A 30 8.90 10.05 0.54
N ASP A 31 9.86 10.76 1.13
CA ASP A 31 10.80 11.64 0.41
C ASP A 31 11.81 10.84 -0.45
N LYS A 32 11.99 9.55 -0.17
CA LYS A 32 12.79 8.62 -0.98
C LYS A 32 12.00 7.99 -2.12
N TRP A 33 10.68 8.18 -2.15
CA TRP A 33 9.84 7.58 -3.16
C TRP A 33 10.01 8.31 -4.48
N LEU A 34 9.93 7.56 -5.58
CA LEU A 34 9.80 8.12 -6.91
C LEU A 34 8.55 9.00 -6.97
N THR A 35 8.58 10.04 -7.80
CA THR A 35 7.35 10.78 -8.10
C THR A 35 6.35 9.86 -8.81
N GLU A 36 5.06 10.19 -8.74
CA GLU A 36 4.05 9.39 -9.42
C GLU A 36 4.29 9.31 -10.94
N GLU A 37 4.79 10.39 -11.55
CA GLU A 37 5.10 10.46 -12.97
C GLU A 37 6.25 9.51 -13.33
N ALA A 38 7.34 9.55 -12.55
CA ALA A 38 8.48 8.66 -12.73
C ALA A 38 8.07 7.19 -12.57
N MET A 39 7.18 6.91 -11.62
CA MET A 39 6.64 5.58 -11.41
C MET A 39 5.74 5.14 -12.58
N LYS A 40 4.80 5.98 -13.03
CA LYS A 40 3.92 5.67 -14.17
C LYS A 40 4.70 5.43 -15.47
N ALA A 41 5.80 6.14 -15.67
CA ALA A 41 6.71 5.90 -16.80
C ALA A 41 7.31 4.49 -16.75
N LYS A 42 7.90 4.10 -15.61
CA LYS A 42 8.44 2.74 -15.40
C LYS A 42 7.38 1.65 -15.58
N ILE A 43 6.17 1.87 -15.06
CA ILE A 43 5.05 0.92 -15.20
C ILE A 43 4.66 0.74 -16.67
N SER A 44 4.66 1.84 -17.43
CA SER A 44 4.37 1.80 -18.87
C SER A 44 5.45 1.02 -19.64
N GLU A 45 6.73 1.19 -19.29
CA GLU A 45 7.87 0.44 -19.85
C GLU A 45 7.75 -1.06 -19.56
N MET A 46 7.24 -1.45 -18.38
CA MET A 46 6.96 -2.84 -18.02
C MET A 46 5.80 -3.46 -18.81
N GLY A 47 5.02 -2.64 -19.52
CA GLY A 47 3.95 -3.09 -20.41
C GLY A 47 2.54 -2.98 -19.86
N TYR A 48 2.34 -2.33 -18.71
CA TYR A 48 1.00 -2.00 -18.23
C TYR A 48 0.53 -0.70 -18.88
N GLN A 49 -0.02 -0.79 -20.10
CA GLN A 49 -0.33 0.38 -20.91
C GLN A 49 -1.72 0.98 -20.65
N LYS A 50 -2.66 0.18 -20.11
CA LYS A 50 -4.05 0.60 -19.85
C LYS A 50 -4.29 0.74 -18.35
N ILE A 51 -3.52 1.60 -17.68
CA ILE A 51 -3.71 1.90 -16.25
C ILE A 51 -5.04 2.66 -16.07
N LYS A 52 -5.95 2.11 -15.27
CA LYS A 52 -7.23 2.73 -14.90
C LYS A 52 -7.11 3.52 -13.61
N THR A 53 -6.32 3.01 -12.67
CA THR A 53 -6.11 3.62 -11.36
C THR A 53 -4.65 3.51 -10.99
N PHE A 54 -4.11 4.58 -10.43
CA PHE A 54 -2.83 4.60 -9.75
C PHE A 54 -3.08 5.22 -8.37
N LYS A 55 -2.70 4.53 -7.30
CA LYS A 55 -2.91 5.01 -5.92
C LYS A 55 -1.75 4.60 -5.01
N VAL A 56 -1.67 5.25 -3.85
CA VAL A 56 -0.80 4.83 -2.75
C VAL A 56 -1.60 3.93 -1.83
N SER A 57 -1.11 2.71 -1.61
CA SER A 57 -1.70 1.73 -0.70
C SER A 57 -0.68 1.32 0.35
N GLY A 58 -0.80 1.87 1.56
CA GLY A 58 0.18 1.66 2.62
C GLY A 58 1.56 2.16 2.22
N SER A 59 2.52 1.25 2.12
CA SER A 59 3.90 1.54 1.68
C SER A 59 4.16 1.24 0.19
N CYS A 60 3.11 1.09 -0.62
CA CYS A 60 3.19 0.73 -2.03
C CYS A 60 2.62 1.82 -2.95
N TYR A 61 3.12 1.87 -4.18
CA TYR A 61 2.31 2.30 -5.31
C TYR A 61 1.53 1.10 -5.84
N GLU A 62 0.27 1.30 -6.18
CA GLU A 62 -0.62 0.25 -6.68
C GLU A 62 -1.32 0.72 -7.95
N ILE A 63 -1.41 -0.17 -8.93
CA ILE A 63 -2.23 0.05 -10.12
C ILE A 63 -3.36 -0.96 -10.22
N TYR A 64 -4.45 -0.49 -10.82
CA TYR A 64 -5.41 -1.35 -11.51
C TYR A 64 -5.38 -1.01 -12.98
N GLY A 65 -5.27 -2.02 -13.84
CA GLY A 65 -5.21 -1.81 -15.28
C GLY A 65 -5.27 -3.11 -16.05
N TYR A 66 -4.62 -3.11 -17.22
CA TYR A 66 -4.50 -4.29 -18.06
C TYR A 66 -3.06 -4.49 -18.52
N THR A 67 -2.67 -5.75 -18.68
CA THR A 67 -1.42 -6.15 -19.33
C THR A 67 -1.49 -5.92 -20.85
N LYS A 68 -0.39 -6.16 -21.56
CA LYS A 68 -0.35 -6.14 -23.04
C LYS A 68 -1.31 -7.16 -23.67
N ASP A 69 -1.60 -8.25 -22.97
CA ASP A 69 -2.48 -9.33 -23.43
C ASP A 69 -3.95 -9.09 -23.05
N ASP A 70 -4.32 -7.85 -22.68
CA ASP A 70 -5.67 -7.45 -22.27
C ASP A 70 -6.22 -8.21 -21.03
N LYS A 71 -5.33 -8.75 -20.20
CA LYS A 71 -5.66 -9.34 -18.90
C LYS A 71 -5.73 -8.26 -17.83
N LYS A 72 -6.72 -8.34 -16.94
CA LYS A 72 -6.81 -7.44 -15.78
C LYS A 72 -5.61 -7.64 -14.89
N ALA A 73 -5.05 -6.55 -14.38
CA ALA A 73 -3.89 -6.59 -13.50
C ALA A 73 -4.09 -5.66 -12.30
N GLU A 74 -3.88 -6.21 -11.11
CA GLU A 74 -3.65 -5.47 -9.86
C GLU A 74 -2.19 -5.68 -9.46
N VAL A 75 -1.42 -4.60 -9.40
CA VAL A 75 0.03 -4.71 -9.18
C VAL A 75 0.49 -3.69 -8.15
N TYR A 76 1.21 -4.19 -7.15
CA TYR A 76 1.83 -3.43 -6.08
C TYR A 76 3.32 -3.31 -6.35
N PHE A 77 3.85 -2.11 -6.19
CA PHE A 77 5.22 -1.78 -6.47
C PHE A 77 5.91 -1.15 -5.26
N ASN A 78 7.21 -1.44 -5.12
CA ASN A 78 8.09 -0.69 -4.25
C ASN A 78 8.24 0.74 -4.80
N PRO A 79 7.85 1.77 -4.04
CA PRO A 79 7.83 3.14 -4.55
C PRO A 79 9.22 3.78 -4.65
N VAL A 80 10.26 3.17 -4.08
CA VAL A 80 11.66 3.65 -4.17
C VAL A 80 12.35 3.09 -5.42
N THR A 81 12.18 1.80 -5.67
CA THR A 81 12.89 1.11 -6.77
C THR A 81 12.05 0.96 -8.03
N GLY A 82 10.73 0.99 -7.89
CA GLY A 82 9.77 0.64 -8.93
C GLY A 82 9.57 -0.86 -9.13
N ALA A 83 10.19 -1.72 -8.31
CA ALA A 83 10.08 -3.18 -8.46
C ALA A 83 8.66 -3.68 -8.14
N VAL A 84 8.19 -4.68 -8.87
CA VAL A 84 6.94 -5.40 -8.55
C VAL A 84 7.14 -6.19 -7.26
N VAL A 85 6.26 -5.96 -6.28
CA VAL A 85 6.24 -6.67 -4.99
C VAL A 85 5.17 -7.75 -4.99
N LYS A 86 4.01 -7.46 -5.58
CA LYS A 86 2.91 -8.41 -5.75
C LYS A 86 2.16 -8.07 -7.04
N SER A 87 1.72 -9.09 -7.76
CA SER A 87 0.85 -8.95 -8.94
C SER A 87 -0.23 -10.02 -8.93
N GLU A 88 -1.45 -9.63 -9.24
CA GLU A 88 -2.57 -10.52 -9.53
C GLU A 88 -3.05 -10.21 -10.94
N ILE A 89 -3.04 -11.22 -11.81
CA ILE A 89 -3.40 -11.11 -13.22
C ILE A 89 -4.43 -12.20 -13.55
N ASP A 90 -5.56 -11.79 -14.13
CA ASP A 90 -6.66 -12.68 -14.54
C ASP A 90 -6.35 -13.42 -15.87
#